data_AF-A0A7J7MMQ4-F1
#
_entry.id   AF-A0A7J7MMQ4-F1
#
_cell.length_a   1.000
_cell.length_b   1.000
_cell.length_c   1.000
_cell.angle_alpha   90.00
_cell.angle_beta   90.00
_cell.angle_gamma   90.00
#
_symmetry.space_group_name_H-M   'P 1'
#
loop_
_entity.id
_entity.type
_entity.pdbx_description
1 polymer ?
#
loop_
_entity_poly.entity_id
_entity_poly.type
_entity_poly.pdbx_seq_one_letter_code
_entity_poly.pdbx_strand_id
1 'polypeptide(L)' 'MPSGMLGSLQSLMNVLPLFSNSKWGQNSNTAFLMKHMGASFESRAMPWQAAINPEDVHSGVFLALSKIRGR' A
#
# COMPACT_ATOMS: atom_id res chain seq x y z
N MET A 1 26.40 13.15 -17.16
CA MET A 1 26.29 12.32 -15.94
C MET A 1 26.09 10.88 -16.38
N PRO A 2 26.79 9.88 -15.80
CA PRO A 2 26.62 8.50 -16.23
C PRO A 2 25.16 8.08 -15.97
N SER A 3 24.47 7.65 -17.01
CA SER A 3 23.02 7.40 -17.05
C SER A 3 22.52 6.47 -15.93
N GLY A 4 23.36 5.57 -15.43
CA GLY A 4 23.05 4.68 -14.31
C GLY A 4 22.79 5.39 -12.98
N MET A 5 23.48 6.50 -12.67
CA MET A 5 23.30 7.23 -11.41
C MET A 5 21.94 7.96 -11.35
N LEU A 6 21.51 8.51 -12.49
CA LEU A 6 20.22 9.17 -12.62
C LEU A 6 19.06 8.17 -12.49
N GLY A 7 19.21 6.97 -13.07
CA GLY A 7 18.23 5.88 -12.92
C GLY A 7 18.09 5.39 -11.47
N SER A 8 19.19 5.28 -10.74
CA SER A 8 19.16 4.92 -9.31
C SER A 8 18.49 5.99 -8.45
N LEU A 9 18.76 7.27 -8.71
CA LEU A 9 18.11 8.37 -8.00
C LEU A 9 16.60 8.40 -8.28
N GLN A 10 16.20 8.19 -9.53
CA GLN A 10 14.79 8.08 -9.90
C GLN A 10 14.11 6.89 -9.20
N SER A 11 14.81 5.77 -9.06
CA SER A 11 14.31 4.58 -8.36
C SER A 11 14.08 4.84 -6.88
N LEU A 12 15.01 5.53 -6.20
CA LEU A 12 14.84 5.97 -4.82
C LEU A 12 13.59 6.84 -4.65
N MET A 13 13.36 7.81 -5.55
CA MET A 13 12.19 8.68 -5.51
C MET A 13 10.87 7.93 -5.70
N ASN A 14 10.86 6.81 -6.42
CA ASN A 14 9.66 5.97 -6.59
C ASN A 14 9.32 5.14 -5.33
N VAL A 15 10.32 4.79 -4.51
CA VAL A 15 10.16 3.91 -3.33
C VAL A 15 9.96 4.73 -2.05
N LEU A 16 10.56 5.92 -1.95
CA LEU A 16 10.47 6.80 -0.78
C LEU A 16 9.03 7.09 -0.30
N PRO A 17 8.03 7.31 -1.19
CA PRO A 17 6.65 7.53 -0.78
C PRO A 17 6.02 6.32 -0.04
N LEU A 18 6.50 5.09 -0.26
CA LEU A 18 5.97 3.87 0.38
C LEU A 18 6.11 3.90 1.91
N PHE A 19 7.09 4.65 2.41
CA PHE A 19 7.37 4.81 3.83
C PHE A 19 6.57 5.96 4.47
N SER A 20 5.93 6.82 3.67
CA SER A 20 5.10 7.92 4.18
C SER A 20 3.70 7.44 4.58
N ASN A 21 3.19 7.96 5.70
CA ASN A 21 1.81 7.75 6.16
C ASN A 21 0.84 8.86 5.70
N SER A 22 1.28 9.72 4.77
CA SER A 22 0.47 10.80 4.20
C SER A 22 -0.47 10.32 3.09
N LYS A 23 -1.45 11.15 2.68
CA LYS A 23 -2.30 10.89 1.52
C LYS A 23 -1.48 10.66 0.23
N TRP A 24 -0.39 11.42 0.07
CA TRP A 24 0.53 11.24 -1.05
C TRP A 24 1.25 9.90 -1.01
N GLY A 25 1.77 9.53 0.17
CA GLY A 25 2.41 8.22 0.37
C GLY A 25 1.47 7.05 0.10
N GLN A 26 0.22 7.16 0.56
CA GLN A 26 -0.80 6.16 0.30
C GLN A 26 -1.11 6.01 -1.20
N ASN A 27 -1.37 7.11 -1.90
CA ASN A 27 -1.65 7.07 -3.35
C ASN A 27 -0.45 6.52 -4.14
N SER A 28 0.77 6.90 -3.74
CA SER A 28 2.00 6.42 -4.36
C SER A 28 2.22 4.93 -4.12
N ASN A 29 1.83 4.42 -2.94
CA ASN A 29 1.88 3.00 -2.63
C ASN A 29 0.93 2.20 -3.52
N THR A 30 -0.32 2.62 -3.65
CA THR A 30 -1.26 1.99 -4.58
C THR A 30 -0.73 2.00 -6.02
N ALA A 31 -0.20 3.13 -6.49
CA ALA A 31 0.35 3.25 -7.84
C ALA A 31 1.58 2.34 -8.06
N PHE A 32 2.45 2.22 -7.06
CA PHE A 32 3.59 1.31 -7.10
C PHE A 32 3.15 -0.15 -7.22
N LEU A 33 2.19 -0.58 -6.39
CA LEU A 33 1.64 -1.94 -6.41
C LEU A 33 1.00 -2.27 -7.76
N MET A 34 0.21 -1.35 -8.32
CA MET A 34 -0.37 -1.52 -9.66
C MET A 34 0.71 -1.67 -10.75
N LYS A 35 1.69 -0.77 -10.75
CA LYS A 35 2.71 -0.70 -11.81
C LYS A 35 3.72 -1.83 -11.76
N HIS A 36 4.12 -2.27 -10.55
CA HIS A 36 5.26 -3.16 -10.36
C HIS A 36 4.89 -4.56 -9.88
N MET A 37 3.70 -4.76 -9.32
CA MET A 37 3.26 -6.08 -8.82
C MET A 37 2.04 -6.65 -9.54
N GLY A 38 1.53 -5.97 -10.57
CA GLY A 38 0.33 -6.42 -11.29
C GLY A 38 -0.94 -6.43 -10.43
N ALA A 39 -0.96 -5.67 -9.34
CA ALA A 39 -2.11 -5.59 -8.45
C ALA A 39 -3.22 -4.73 -9.07
N SER A 40 -4.48 -5.14 -8.89
CA SER A 40 -5.64 -4.31 -9.17
C SER A 40 -6.26 -3.80 -7.86
N PHE A 41 -6.76 -2.57 -7.86
CA PHE A 41 -7.51 -2.01 -6.74
C PHE A 41 -8.82 -1.45 -7.26
N GLU A 42 -9.91 -1.90 -6.68
CA GLU A 42 -11.25 -1.42 -6.97
C GLU A 42 -11.83 -0.74 -5.73
N SER A 43 -12.63 0.31 -5.95
CA SER A 43 -13.36 0.94 -4.85
C SER A 43 -14.45 -0.01 -4.38
N ARG A 44 -14.43 -0.40 -3.11
CA ARG A 44 -15.51 -1.20 -2.53
C ARG A 44 -16.80 -0.40 -2.43
N ALA A 45 -17.94 -1.07 -2.56
CA ALA A 45 -19.24 -0.52 -2.18
C ALA A 45 -19.29 -0.31 -0.66
N MET A 46 -19.97 0.75 -0.20
CA MET A 46 -20.15 1.01 1.23
C MET A 46 -21.11 -0.02 1.87
N PRO A 47 -20.93 -0.37 3.16
CA PRO A 47 -19.94 0.15 4.09
C PRO A 47 -18.56 -0.52 3.99
N TRP A 48 -17.48 0.25 4.17
CA TRP A 48 -16.09 -0.21 4.06
C TRP A 48 -15.53 -0.90 5.33
N GLN A 49 -16.40 -1.20 6.29
CA GLN A 49 -16.02 -1.84 7.54
C GLN A 49 -15.91 -3.35 7.32
N ALA A 50 -14.71 -3.89 7.55
CA ALA A 50 -14.57 -5.32 7.77
C ALA A 50 -15.18 -5.62 9.14
N ALA A 51 -16.29 -6.35 9.17
CA ALA A 51 -16.85 -6.86 10.42
C ALA A 51 -15.90 -7.94 10.93
N ILE A 52 -15.04 -7.59 11.88
CA ILE A 52 -14.23 -8.54 12.64
C ILE A 52 -14.83 -8.58 14.04
N ASN A 53 -15.39 -9.72 14.44
CA ASN A 53 -15.85 -9.91 15.81
C ASN A 53 -14.62 -10.18 16.69
N PRO A 54 -14.41 -9.43 17.78
CA PRO A 54 -13.27 -9.64 18.67
C PRO A 54 -13.24 -11.06 19.26
N GLU A 55 -14.40 -11.67 19.50
CA GLU A 55 -14.48 -13.05 19.99
C GLU A 55 -13.89 -14.09 19.03
N ASP A 56 -13.85 -13.82 17.73
CA ASP A 56 -13.28 -14.73 16.71
C ASP A 56 -11.75 -14.61 16.63
N VAL A 57 -11.14 -13.65 17.34
CA VAL A 57 -9.69 -13.42 17.35
C VAL A 57 -9.05 -14.19 18.51
N HIS A 58 -8.38 -15.28 18.17
CA HIS A 58 -7.66 -16.12 19.13
C HIS A 58 -6.15 -16.06 18.94
N SER A 59 -5.41 -16.43 19.98
CA SER A 59 -3.96 -16.58 19.89
C SER A 59 -3.59 -17.60 18.80
N GLY A 60 -2.65 -17.23 17.94
CA GLY A 60 -2.23 -18.05 16.80
C GLY A 60 -2.98 -17.78 15.49
N VAL A 61 -4.02 -16.93 15.49
CA VAL A 61 -4.68 -16.49 14.25
C VAL A 61 -3.79 -15.53 13.47
N PHE A 62 -3.67 -15.74 12.16
CA PHE A 62 -2.98 -14.83 11.25
C PHE A 62 -3.95 -13.73 10.77
N LEU A 63 -3.64 -12.49 11.10
CA LEU A 63 -4.40 -11.32 10.64
C LEU A 63 -3.58 -10.55 9.59
N ALA A 64 -4.18 -10.35 8.42
CA ALA A 64 -3.62 -9.49 7.38
C ALA A 64 -4.20 -8.08 7.48
N LEU A 65 -3.34 -7.10 7.77
CA LEU A 65 -3.73 -5.69 7.86
C LEU A 65 -3.17 -4.91 6.67
N SER A 66 -4.03 -4.12 6.04
CA SER A 66 -3.61 -3.22 4.97
C SER A 66 -3.09 -1.90 5.55
N LYS A 67 -1.93 -1.44 5.08
CA LYS A 67 -1.45 -0.06 5.31
C LYS A 67 -2.31 0.97 4.57
N ILE A 68 -3.02 0.55 3.53
CA ILE A 68 -3.88 1.41 2.71
C ILE A 68 -5.18 1.64 3.49
N ARG A 69 -5.38 2.86 3.98
CA ARG A 69 -6.63 3.27 4.63
C ARG A 69 -7.77 3.23 3.62
N GLY A 70 -8.81 2.45 3.87
CA GLY A 70 -10.10 2.62 3.21
C GLY A 70 -10.61 4.01 3.56
N ARG A 71 -10.71 4.88 2.57
CA ARG A 71 -11.41 6.16 2.74
C ARG A 71 -12.88 5.91 2.61
#